data_AF-A0A925EFG1-F1
#
_entry.id   AF-A0A925EFG1-F1
#
_cell.length_a   1.000
_cell.length_b   1.000
_cell.length_c   1.000
_cell.angle_alpha   90.00
_cell.angle_beta   90.00
_cell.angle_gamma   90.00
#
_symmetry.space_group_name_H-M   'P 1'
#
loop_
_entity.id
_entity.type
_entity.pdbx_description
1 polymer ?
#
loop_
_entity_poly.entity_id
_entity_poly.type
_entity_poly.pdbx_seq_one_letter_code
_entity_poly.pdbx_strand_id
1 'polypeptide(L)'
;MKKVFKKTIFSCGVLLSLPLLLIFTLSVASFLSFYVYSANINTDACTQYYVGVNKGTVWDSGEWHHYVDFKVDNSAPLKLWEVTNAPLPSALWKDYSDSTTKRVAYRWPSNWHDPFPASDWRICVVSS
;
A
#
# COMPACT_ATOMS: atom_id res chain seq x y z
N MET A 1 -39.64 57.15 -32.14
CA MET A 1 -39.04 56.75 -30.85
C MET A 1 -38.76 55.25 -30.86
N LYS A 2 -37.58 54.85 -31.33
CA LYS A 2 -37.07 53.46 -31.40
C LYS A 2 -35.55 53.57 -31.24
N LYS A 3 -34.90 52.58 -30.60
CA LYS A 3 -33.51 52.57 -30.06
C LYS A 3 -33.57 53.10 -28.63
N VAL A 4 -33.44 52.30 -27.58
CA VAL A 4 -32.19 51.72 -27.06
C VAL A 4 -32.59 50.64 -26.04
N PHE A 5 -32.63 49.34 -26.36
CA PHE A 5 -32.88 48.31 -25.32
C PHE A 5 -32.47 46.88 -25.73
N LYS A 6 -31.41 46.71 -26.52
CA LYS A 6 -31.00 45.36 -27.01
C LYS A 6 -29.51 45.03 -26.92
N LYS A 7 -28.67 45.87 -26.31
CA LYS A 7 -27.21 45.65 -26.28
C LYS A 7 -26.60 45.31 -24.92
N THR A 8 -27.39 45.18 -23.85
CA THR A 8 -26.85 44.98 -22.49
C THR A 8 -26.99 43.55 -21.95
N ILE A 9 -27.54 42.61 -22.73
CA ILE A 9 -27.77 41.22 -22.27
C ILE A 9 -26.69 40.26 -22.81
N PHE A 10 -26.00 40.64 -23.90
CA PHE A 10 -25.04 39.75 -24.56
C PHE A 10 -23.65 39.71 -23.89
N SER A 11 -23.36 40.61 -22.94
CA SER A 11 -22.04 40.68 -22.30
C SER A 11 -21.95 39.93 -20.96
N CYS A 12 -23.06 39.45 -20.40
CA CYS A 12 -23.07 38.80 -19.08
C CYS A 12 -22.95 37.26 -19.17
N GLY A 13 -23.40 36.64 -20.27
CA GLY A 13 -23.34 35.18 -20.46
C GLY A 13 -21.94 34.62 -20.73
N VAL A 14 -21.04 35.40 -21.34
CA VAL A 14 -19.67 34.97 -21.68
C VAL A 14 -18.71 35.05 -20.48
N LEU A 15 -19.03 35.86 -19.46
CA LEU A 15 -18.20 36.01 -18.26
C LEU A 15 -18.41 34.90 -17.22
N LEU A 16 -19.53 34.16 -17.29
CA LEU A 16 -19.86 33.08 -16.34
C LEU A 16 -19.43 31.68 -16.81
N SER A 17 -19.14 31.48 -18.10
CA SER A 17 -18.74 30.17 -18.64
C SER A 17 -17.24 29.88 -18.50
N LEU A 18 -16.39 30.91 -18.43
CA LEU A 18 -14.95 30.77 -18.28
C LEU A 18 -14.49 30.12 -16.94
N PRO A 19 -15.02 30.49 -15.76
CA PRO A 19 -14.58 29.89 -14.50
C PRO A 19 -15.02 28.42 -14.35
N LEU A 20 -16.18 28.05 -14.90
CA LEU A 20 -16.68 26.68 -14.90
C LEU A 20 -15.80 25.74 -15.75
N LEU A 21 -15.29 26.21 -16.90
CA LEU A 21 -14.38 25.43 -17.72
C LEU A 21 -13.02 25.21 -17.03
N LEU A 22 -12.55 26.20 -16.27
CA LEU A 22 -11.26 26.18 -15.57
C LEU A 22 -11.26 25.24 -14.36
N ILE A 23 -12.38 25.15 -13.63
CA ILE A 23 -12.56 24.18 -12.54
C ILE A 23 -12.62 22.74 -13.10
N PHE A 24 -13.25 22.55 -14.25
CA PHE A 24 -13.35 21.24 -14.88
C PHE A 24 -11.97 20.73 -15.36
N THR A 25 -11.11 21.58 -15.92
CA THR A 25 -9.77 21.16 -16.36
C THR A 25 -8.81 20.89 -15.19
N LEU A 26 -8.88 21.68 -14.10
CA LEU A 26 -8.07 21.45 -12.89
C LEU A 26 -8.43 20.15 -12.17
N SER A 27 -9.70 19.78 -12.14
CA SER A 27 -10.14 18.51 -11.54
C SER A 27 -9.62 17.30 -12.33
N VAL A 28 -9.74 17.30 -13.66
CA VAL A 28 -9.28 16.19 -14.52
C VAL A 28 -7.75 16.02 -14.45
N ALA A 29 -6.97 17.10 -14.40
CA ALA A 29 -5.51 17.04 -14.24
C ALA A 29 -5.07 16.47 -12.88
N SER A 30 -5.88 16.68 -11.84
CA SER A 30 -5.67 16.08 -10.52
C SER A 30 -5.90 14.57 -10.55
N PHE A 31 -6.96 14.09 -11.23
CA PHE A 31 -7.21 12.65 -11.38
C PHE A 31 -6.13 11.91 -12.18
N LEU A 32 -5.56 12.53 -13.22
CA LEU A 32 -4.44 11.95 -13.98
C LEU A 32 -3.15 11.88 -13.17
N SER A 33 -2.89 12.85 -12.30
CA SER A 33 -1.71 12.84 -11.42
C SER A 33 -1.76 11.71 -10.38
N PHE A 34 -2.94 11.31 -9.91
CA PHE A 34 -3.10 10.14 -9.04
C PHE A 34 -2.94 8.80 -9.78
N TYR A 35 -3.32 8.73 -11.05
CA TYR A 35 -3.16 7.51 -11.85
C TYR A 35 -1.69 7.24 -12.22
N VAL A 36 -0.90 8.28 -12.50
CA VAL A 36 0.51 8.14 -12.87
C VAL A 36 1.40 7.81 -11.66
N TYR A 37 1.01 8.17 -10.44
CA TYR A 37 1.77 7.79 -9.23
C TYR A 37 1.65 6.31 -8.87
N SER A 38 0.75 5.55 -9.52
CA SER A 38 0.56 4.12 -9.24
C SER A 38 1.39 3.19 -10.12
N ALA A 39 2.23 3.71 -11.03
CA ALA A 39 2.89 2.89 -12.07
C ALA A 39 4.42 2.74 -11.94
N ASN A 40 5.02 3.12 -10.80
CA ASN A 40 6.47 2.93 -10.56
C ASN A 40 6.76 2.16 -9.28
N ILE A 41 5.97 1.14 -8.98
CA ILE A 41 6.47 0.07 -8.13
C ILE A 41 7.13 -0.92 -9.09
N ASN A 42 8.47 -0.90 -9.13
CA ASN A 42 9.24 -2.08 -9.53
C ASN A 42 8.90 -3.18 -8.51
N THR A 43 7.73 -3.81 -8.64
CA THR A 43 7.49 -5.09 -8.02
C THR A 43 8.15 -6.10 -8.94
N ASP A 44 9.35 -6.52 -8.59
CA ASP A 44 9.84 -7.81 -9.06
C ASP A 44 8.68 -8.81 -8.88
N ALA A 45 8.28 -9.48 -9.95
CA ALA A 45 7.05 -10.26 -9.95
C ALA A 45 7.16 -11.36 -8.87
N CYS A 46 6.19 -11.40 -7.95
CA CYS A 46 6.12 -12.47 -6.98
C CYS A 46 5.94 -13.81 -7.72
N THR A 47 6.91 -14.69 -7.57
CA THR A 47 6.92 -16.03 -8.16
C THR A 47 6.06 -17.02 -7.37
N GLN A 48 5.96 -16.82 -6.05
CA GLN A 48 5.19 -17.68 -5.16
C GLN A 48 4.76 -16.93 -3.90
N TYR A 49 3.52 -17.14 -3.45
CA TYR A 49 2.97 -16.56 -2.23
C TYR A 49 2.82 -17.60 -1.13
N TYR A 50 3.01 -17.16 0.11
CA TYR A 50 2.83 -17.95 1.31
C TYR A 50 2.01 -17.18 2.33
N VAL A 51 1.13 -17.90 3.02
CA VAL A 51 0.26 -17.36 4.08
C VAL A 51 0.83 -17.76 5.44
N GLY A 52 0.69 -16.88 6.44
CA GLY A 52 1.17 -17.15 7.79
C GLY A 52 0.46 -18.37 8.40
N VAL A 53 1.22 -19.24 9.05
CA VAL A 53 0.72 -20.51 9.62
C VAL A 53 0.72 -20.53 11.13
N ASN A 54 1.60 -19.76 11.77
CA ASN A 54 1.69 -19.66 13.23
C ASN A 54 2.04 -18.22 13.62
N LYS A 55 1.65 -17.81 14.83
CA LYS A 55 2.03 -16.52 15.39
C LYS A 55 2.37 -16.64 16.87
N GLY A 56 3.19 -15.74 17.38
CA GLY A 56 3.58 -15.74 18.79
C GLY A 56 4.33 -14.49 19.20
N THR A 57 4.94 -14.57 20.38
CA THR A 57 5.79 -13.52 20.94
C THR A 57 7.15 -14.09 21.33
N VAL A 58 8.19 -13.27 21.20
CA VAL A 58 9.55 -13.59 21.63
C VAL A 58 10.17 -12.36 22.28
N TRP A 59 10.97 -12.57 23.31
CA TRP A 59 11.77 -11.52 23.95
C TRP A 59 13.13 -11.44 23.23
N ASP A 60 13.42 -10.31 22.60
CA ASP A 60 14.68 -10.07 21.90
C ASP A 60 15.10 -8.61 22.11
N SER A 61 16.40 -8.35 22.22
CA SER A 61 16.95 -6.98 22.31
C SER A 61 16.34 -6.09 23.42
N GLY A 62 15.80 -6.69 24.48
CA GLY A 62 15.19 -5.98 25.60
C GLY A 62 13.73 -5.55 25.40
N GLU A 63 13.07 -5.99 24.33
CA GLU A 63 11.63 -5.78 24.12
C GLU A 63 10.92 -7.07 23.67
N TRP A 64 9.59 -7.12 23.88
CA TRP A 64 8.77 -8.20 23.33
C TRP A 64 8.43 -7.89 21.86
N HIS A 65 8.69 -8.85 20.98
CA HIS A 65 8.33 -8.78 19.57
C HIS A 65 7.24 -9.81 19.27
N HIS A 66 6.22 -9.38 18.52
CA HIS A 66 5.28 -10.31 17.93
C HIS A 66 5.84 -10.81 16.59
N TYR A 67 5.52 -12.05 16.24
CA TYR A 67 5.96 -12.63 14.99
C TYR A 67 4.88 -13.50 14.34
N VAL A 68 5.02 -13.66 13.03
CA VAL A 68 4.28 -14.63 12.22
C VAL A 68 5.28 -15.51 11.47
N ASP A 69 5.08 -16.82 11.55
CA ASP A 69 5.87 -17.82 10.85
C ASP A 69 5.14 -18.28 9.58
N PHE A 70 5.94 -18.49 8.53
CA PHE A 70 5.51 -18.99 7.23
C PHE A 70 6.27 -20.27 6.94
N LYS A 71 5.56 -21.35 6.61
CA LYS A 71 6.19 -22.56 6.06
C LYS A 71 6.38 -22.37 4.57
N VAL A 72 7.61 -22.50 4.11
CA VAL A 72 7.99 -22.25 2.72
C VAL A 72 8.66 -23.47 2.11
N ASP A 73 8.33 -23.72 0.85
CA ASP A 73 8.92 -24.80 0.04
C ASP A 73 9.80 -24.15 -1.03
N ASN A 74 10.93 -23.58 -0.61
CA ASN A 74 12.02 -23.18 -1.48
C ASN A 74 13.13 -22.51 -0.66
N SER A 75 14.36 -22.98 -0.81
CA SER A 75 15.55 -22.39 -0.17
C SER A 75 16.01 -21.10 -0.86
N ALA A 76 15.10 -20.32 -1.45
CA ALA A 76 15.42 -19.07 -2.10
C ALA A 76 16.21 -18.18 -1.12
N PRO A 77 17.31 -17.54 -1.56
CA PRO A 77 18.11 -16.66 -0.70
C PRO A 77 17.23 -15.65 0.03
N LEU A 78 17.53 -15.36 1.31
CA LEU A 78 16.73 -14.46 2.16
C LEU A 78 16.47 -13.07 1.54
N LYS A 79 17.35 -12.61 0.63
CA LYS A 79 17.20 -11.33 -0.07
C LYS A 79 16.06 -11.29 -1.10
N LEU A 80 15.51 -12.45 -1.48
CA LEU A 80 14.42 -12.55 -2.47
C LEU A 80 13.05 -12.69 -1.80
N TRP A 81 12.94 -12.48 -0.49
CA TRP A 81 11.69 -12.62 0.25
C TRP A 81 11.15 -11.25 0.64
N GLU A 82 9.91 -10.99 0.24
CA GLU A 82 9.23 -9.72 0.49
C GLU A 82 7.92 -9.94 1.26
N VAL A 83 7.62 -9.03 2.19
CA VAL A 83 6.32 -8.99 2.88
C VAL A 83 5.35 -8.25 1.95
N THR A 84 4.35 -8.95 1.44
CA THR A 84 3.47 -8.43 0.38
C THR A 84 2.12 -7.97 0.89
N ASN A 85 1.66 -8.53 2.00
CA ASN A 85 0.46 -8.07 2.68
C ASN A 85 0.61 -8.28 4.17
N ALA A 86 0.43 -7.22 4.95
CA ALA A 86 0.49 -7.25 6.39
C ALA A 86 -0.46 -6.19 6.97
N PRO A 87 -1.18 -6.50 8.05
CA PRO A 87 -2.06 -5.54 8.71
C PRO A 87 -1.29 -4.45 9.49
N LEU A 88 0.02 -4.64 9.70
CA LEU A 88 0.90 -3.72 10.41
C LEU A 88 2.27 -3.61 9.74
N PRO A 89 2.99 -2.48 9.97
CA PRO A 89 4.40 -2.36 9.60
C PRO A 89 5.21 -3.52 10.19
N SER A 90 5.98 -4.17 9.33
CA SER A 90 6.63 -5.43 9.66
C SER A 90 7.85 -5.67 8.78
N ALA A 91 8.71 -6.58 9.22
CA ALA A 91 9.94 -6.90 8.51
C ALA A 91 10.28 -8.38 8.65
N LEU A 92 10.92 -8.92 7.61
CA LEU A 92 11.50 -10.26 7.65
C LEU A 92 12.61 -10.31 8.71
N TRP A 93 12.47 -11.21 9.68
CA TRP A 93 13.45 -11.41 10.73
C TRP A 93 14.43 -12.50 10.31
N LYS A 94 15.51 -12.06 9.66
CA LYS A 94 16.47 -12.94 8.96
C LYS A 94 17.14 -13.95 9.89
N ASP A 95 17.52 -13.55 11.10
CA ASP A 95 18.22 -14.40 12.06
C ASP A 95 17.35 -15.54 12.63
N TYR A 96 16.03 -15.38 12.52
CA TYR A 96 15.03 -16.37 12.95
C TYR A 96 14.39 -17.10 11.75
N SER A 97 14.96 -16.95 10.56
CA SER A 97 14.47 -17.56 9.32
C SER A 97 15.47 -18.60 8.80
N ASP A 98 14.97 -19.73 8.30
CA ASP A 98 15.77 -20.81 7.74
C ASP A 98 15.31 -21.19 6.31
N SER A 99 15.73 -22.35 5.81
CA SER A 99 15.41 -22.83 4.45
C SER A 99 13.95 -23.26 4.26
N THR A 100 13.22 -23.49 5.35
CA THR A 100 11.84 -24.02 5.39
C THR A 100 10.86 -23.13 6.13
N THR A 101 11.36 -22.20 6.93
CA THR A 101 10.56 -21.28 7.74
C THR A 101 11.06 -19.86 7.56
N LYS A 102 10.13 -18.93 7.27
CA LYS A 102 10.40 -17.49 7.31
C LYS A 102 9.63 -16.88 8.47
N ARG A 103 10.30 -16.01 9.23
CA ARG A 103 9.68 -15.27 10.34
C ARG A 103 9.56 -13.80 9.97
N VAL A 104 8.37 -13.24 10.14
CA VAL A 104 8.13 -11.80 10.03
C VAL A 104 7.85 -11.26 11.42
N ALA A 105 8.62 -10.26 11.83
CA ALA A 105 8.42 -9.54 13.08
C ALA A 105 7.55 -8.31 12.87
N TYR A 106 6.73 -7.98 13.85
CA TYR A 106 5.98 -6.74 13.89
C TYR A 106 5.85 -6.23 15.33
N ARG A 107 5.62 -4.92 15.45
CA ARG A 107 5.48 -4.27 16.74
C ARG A 107 4.03 -4.26 17.17
N TRP A 108 3.78 -4.81 18.35
CA TRP A 108 2.51 -4.77 19.04
C TRP A 108 2.74 -4.79 20.55
N PRO A 109 1.94 -4.08 21.37
CA PRO A 109 2.10 -4.13 22.82
C PRO A 109 1.89 -5.55 23.36
N SER A 110 2.88 -6.09 24.07
CA SER A 110 2.86 -7.49 24.53
C SER A 110 1.77 -7.81 25.54
N ASN A 111 1.21 -6.79 26.19
CA ASN A 111 0.12 -6.91 27.14
C ASN A 111 -1.26 -6.71 26.51
N TRP A 112 -1.35 -6.48 25.19
CA TRP A 112 -2.62 -6.31 24.49
C TRP A 112 -2.99 -7.57 23.73
N HIS A 113 -4.29 -7.85 23.64
CA HIS A 113 -4.77 -8.91 22.75
C HIS A 113 -4.36 -8.55 21.31
N ASP A 114 -3.69 -9.47 20.64
CA ASP A 114 -3.28 -9.33 19.24
C ASP A 114 -4.41 -9.79 18.32
N PRO A 115 -5.12 -8.84 17.66
CA PRO A 115 -6.31 -9.15 16.87
C PRO A 115 -5.97 -9.68 15.47
N PHE A 116 -4.69 -9.77 15.07
CA PHE A 116 -4.28 -10.09 13.71
C PHE A 116 -3.99 -11.59 13.59
N PRO A 117 -4.90 -12.42 13.04
CA PRO A 117 -4.61 -13.84 12.86
C PRO A 117 -3.45 -14.03 11.86
N ALA A 118 -2.73 -15.15 11.97
CA ALA A 118 -1.61 -15.45 11.07
C ALA A 118 -2.01 -15.47 9.59
N SER A 119 -3.27 -15.82 9.28
CA SER A 119 -3.83 -15.87 7.92
C SER A 119 -3.88 -14.53 7.18
N ASP A 120 -3.83 -13.41 7.91
CA ASP A 120 -3.90 -12.07 7.32
C ASP A 120 -2.56 -11.61 6.75
N TRP A 121 -1.50 -12.36 7.03
CA TRP A 121 -0.13 -12.05 6.64
C TRP A 121 0.29 -12.84 5.41
N ARG A 122 1.02 -12.20 4.50
CA ARG A 122 1.56 -12.82 3.28
C ARG A 122 2.98 -12.38 2.99
N ILE A 123 3.80 -13.35 2.61
CA ILE A 123 5.11 -13.13 2.02
C ILE A 123 5.15 -13.72 0.61
N CYS A 124 6.08 -13.25 -0.21
CA CYS A 124 6.36 -13.85 -1.50
C CYS A 124 7.86 -13.96 -1.78
N VAL A 125 8.21 -14.83 -2.74
CA VAL A 125 9.54 -14.84 -3.36
C VAL A 125 9.51 -13.97 -4.61
N VAL A 126 10.34 -12.95 -4.70
CA VAL A 126 10.46 -12.09 -5.87
C VAL A 126 11.48 -12.65 -6.88
N SER A 127 11.21 -12.49 -8.18
CA SER A 127 12.12 -12.86 -9.25
C SER A 127 13.30 -11.88 -9.34
N SER A 128 14.54 -12.37 -9.24
CA SER A 128 15.76 -11.59 -9.44
C SER A 128 16.04 -11.23 -10.89
#